data_AF-A0AAW3ZVZ3-F1
#
_entry.id   AF-A0AAW3ZVZ3-F1
#
_cell.length_a   1.000
_cell.length_b   1.000
_cell.length_c   1.000
_cell.angle_alpha   90.00
_cell.angle_beta   90.00
_cell.angle_gamma   90.00
#
_symmetry.space_group_name_H-M   'P 1'
#
loop_
_entity.id
_entity.type
_entity.pdbx_description
1 polymer ?
#
loop_
_entity_poly.entity_id
_entity_poly.type
_entity_poly.pdbx_seq_one_letter_code
_entity_poly.pdbx_strand_id
1 'polypeptide(L)' 'MGISVQQLLIILAIIVLLFGAKKIPELAKGLGKGIKSFKAEMEDDKPVEKVEKKEEDVVDAKVSESKTESKNA' A
#
# COMPACT_ATOMS: atom_id res chain seq x y z
N MET A 1 15.54 -22.38 11.84
CA MET A 1 16.16 -21.23 11.16
C MET A 1 15.08 -20.61 10.28
N GLY A 2 14.25 -19.73 10.85
CA GLY A 2 13.16 -19.07 10.13
C GLY A 2 13.60 -17.70 9.66
N ILE A 3 12.95 -17.19 8.61
CA ILE A 3 13.13 -15.80 8.18
C ILE A 3 12.59 -14.90 9.28
N SER A 4 13.47 -14.11 9.88
CA SER A 4 13.12 -13.09 10.87
C SER A 4 12.74 -11.79 10.16
N VAL A 5 11.89 -11.00 10.83
CA VAL A 5 11.46 -9.69 10.32
C VAL A 5 12.66 -8.77 10.02
N GLN A 6 13.74 -8.86 10.81
CA GLN A 6 14.98 -8.10 10.55
C GLN A 6 15.61 -8.46 9.20
N GLN A 7 15.63 -9.73 8.82
CA GLN A 7 16.22 -10.16 7.55
C GLN A 7 15.38 -9.67 6.36
N LEU A 8 14.04 -9.71 6.47
CA LEU A 8 13.15 -9.14 5.46
C LEU A 8 13.36 -7.63 5.30
N LEU A 9 13.53 -6.89 6.39
CA LEU A 9 13.80 -5.45 6.33
C LEU A 9 15.12 -5.14 5.62
N ILE A 10 16.17 -5.93 5.86
CA ILE A 10 17.46 -5.76 5.17
C ILE A 10 17.32 -6.01 3.67
N ILE A 11 16.63 -7.09 3.28
CA ILE A 11 16.38 -7.41 1.87
C ILE A 11 15.53 -6.31 1.21
N LEU A 12 14.48 -5.85 1.88
CA LEU A 12 13.63 -4.75 1.40
C LEU A 12 14.45 -3.47 1.19
N ALA A 13 15.35 -3.14 2.12
CA ALA A 13 16.21 -1.96 2.00
C ALA A 13 17.12 -2.05 0.77
N ILE A 14 17.68 -3.23 0.47
CA ILE A 14 18.50 -3.44 -0.74
C ILE A 14 17.66 -3.24 -2.00
N ILE A 15 16.44 -3.81 -2.06
CA ILE A 15 15.53 -3.62 -3.20
C ILE A 15 15.20 -2.14 -3.39
N VAL A 16 14.91 -1.41 -2.30
CA VAL A 16 14.63 0.02 -2.35
C VAL A 16 15.84 0.84 -2.82
N LEU A 17 17.06 0.44 -2.48
CA LEU A 17 18.27 1.10 -2.98
C LEU A 17 18.49 0.86 -4.48
N LEU A 18 18.22 -0.35 -4.98
CA LEU A 18 18.40 -0.70 -6.39
C LEU A 18 17.33 -0.06 -7.29
N PHE A 19 16.07 -0.13 -6.89
CA PHE A 19 14.94 0.36 -7.69
C PHE A 19 14.55 1.80 -7.36
N GLY A 20 14.94 2.30 -6.19
CA GLY A 20 14.54 3.60 -5.66
C GLY A 20 13.15 3.56 -4.99
N ALA A 21 12.97 4.36 -3.93
CA ALA A 21 11.72 4.44 -3.17
C ALA A 21 10.51 4.90 -4.02
N LYS A 22 10.74 5.60 -5.14
CA LYS A 22 9.67 6.06 -6.04
C LYS A 22 9.10 4.95 -6.93
N LYS A 23 9.87 3.89 -7.23
CA LYS A 23 9.42 2.81 -8.12
C LYS A 23 8.50 1.80 -7.44
N ILE A 24 8.68 1.56 -6.15
CA ILE A 24 7.80 0.68 -5.36
C ILE A 24 6.31 1.10 -5.42
N PRO A 25 5.93 2.37 -5.11
CA PRO A 25 4.53 2.79 -5.16
C PRO A 25 3.98 2.86 -6.59
N GLU A 26 4.82 3.17 -7.59
CA GLU A 26 4.43 3.14 -9.01
C GLU A 26 4.05 1.72 -9.46
N LEU A 27 4.90 0.74 -9.13
CA LEU A 27 4.66 -0.69 -9.40
C LEU A 27 3.47 -1.23 -8.60
N ALA A 28 3.33 -0.84 -7.33
CA ALA A 28 2.22 -1.26 -6.48
C ALA A 28 0.87 -0.72 -6.97
N LYS A 29 0.82 0.52 -7.49
CA LYS A 29 -0.39 1.07 -8.12
C LYS A 29 -0.78 0.27 -9.36
N GLY A 30 0.18 -0.07 -10.22
CA GLY A 30 -0.07 -0.88 -11.43
C GLY A 30 -0.55 -2.31 -11.09
N LEU A 31 0.18 -3.00 -10.21
CA LEU A 31 -0.19 -4.33 -9.73
C LEU A 31 -1.53 -4.33 -8.98
N GLY A 32 -1.77 -3.34 -8.14
CA GLY A 32 -3.01 -3.22 -7.36
C GLY A 32 -4.24 -3.04 -8.26
N LYS A 33 -4.15 -2.22 -9.31
CA LYS A 33 -5.23 -2.11 -10.31
C LYS A 33 -5.45 -3.44 -11.03
N GLY A 34 -4.38 -4.10 -11.48
CA GLY A 34 -4.48 -5.40 -12.15
C GLY A 34 -5.11 -6.49 -11.28
N ILE A 35 -4.67 -6.62 -10.02
CA ILE A 35 -5.24 -7.57 -9.06
C ILE A 35 -6.70 -7.22 -8.75
N LYS A 36 -7.04 -5.93 -8.61
CA LYS A 36 -8.43 -5.49 -8.36
C LYS A 36 -9.35 -5.86 -9.52
N SER A 37 -8.94 -5.58 -10.75
CA SER A 37 -9.70 -5.96 -11.95
C SER A 37 -9.81 -7.49 -12.09
N PHE A 38 -8.72 -8.21 -11.85
CA PHE A 38 -8.70 -9.68 -11.88
C PHE A 38 -9.63 -10.27 -10.82
N LYS A 39 -9.64 -9.70 -9.61
CA LYS A 39 -10.55 -10.11 -8.54
C LYS A 39 -12.00 -9.79 -8.87
N ALA A 40 -12.28 -8.62 -9.44
CA ALA A 40 -13.62 -8.22 -9.87
C ALA A 40 -14.20 -9.18 -10.91
N GLU A 41 -13.44 -9.49 -11.96
CA GLU A 41 -13.87 -10.44 -13.01
C GLU A 41 -14.09 -11.86 -12.46
N MET A 42 -13.25 -12.30 -11.51
CA MET A 42 -13.42 -13.58 -10.81
C MET A 42 -14.59 -13.60 -9.82
N GLU A 43 -15.01 -12.43 -9.34
CA GLU A 43 -16.14 -12.27 -8.43
C GLU A 43 -17.45 -11.99 -9.14
N ASP A 44 -17.47 -11.44 -10.36
CA ASP A 44 -18.69 -11.24 -11.16
C ASP A 44 -19.42 -12.57 -11.50
N ASP A 45 -18.74 -13.72 -11.41
CA ASP A 45 -19.35 -15.06 -11.42
C ASP A 45 -20.13 -15.41 -10.11
N LYS A 46 -20.11 -14.52 -9.10
CA LYS A 46 -20.87 -14.61 -7.84
C LYS A 46 -21.56 -13.27 -7.57
N PRO A 47 -22.90 -13.22 -7.41
CA PRO A 47 -23.62 -11.95 -7.29
C PRO A 47 -23.32 -11.26 -5.94
N VAL A 48 -22.29 -10.40 -5.87
CA VAL A 48 -22.05 -9.52 -4.72
C VAL A 48 -21.43 -8.17 -5.14
N GLU A 49 -22.30 -7.16 -5.12
CA GLU A 49 -22.11 -5.73 -4.80
C GLU A 49 -20.74 -5.05 -5.04
N LYS A 50 -20.73 -4.12 -6.00
CA LYS A 50 -19.65 -3.19 -6.38
C LYS A 50 -19.01 -2.46 -5.18
N VAL A 51 -17.70 -2.63 -5.01
CA VAL A 51 -16.86 -1.74 -4.19
C VAL A 51 -16.20 -0.66 -5.07
N GLU A 52 -16.93 0.44 -5.26
CA GLU A 52 -16.35 1.69 -5.75
C GLU A 52 -15.56 2.37 -4.62
N LYS A 53 -14.24 2.47 -4.78
CA LYS A 53 -13.44 3.52 -4.14
C LYS A 53 -12.65 4.23 -5.23
N LYS A 54 -13.07 5.48 -5.44
CA LYS A 54 -12.45 6.52 -6.25
C LYS A 54 -10.94 6.56 -6.05
N GLU A 55 -10.24 6.68 -7.17
CA GLU A 55 -8.91 7.28 -7.23
C GLU A 55 -9.12 8.79 -7.15
N GLU A 56 -8.66 9.42 -6.07
CA GLU A 56 -8.34 10.85 -6.08
C GLU A 56 -6.93 11.03 -5.50
N ASP A 57 -6.23 11.91 -6.20
CA ASP A 57 -4.86 12.38 -6.07
C ASP A 57 -4.45 12.76 -4.64
N VAL A 58 -3.24 12.34 -4.23
CA VAL A 58 -2.37 13.08 -3.32
C VAL A 58 -0.95 12.50 -3.42
N VAL A 59 -0.17 13.09 -4.32
CA VAL A 59 1.20 13.43 -3.98
C VAL A 59 1.11 14.55 -2.94
N ASP A 60 1.68 14.33 -1.76
CA ASP A 60 2.56 15.28 -1.09
C ASP A 60 2.95 14.74 0.28
N ALA A 61 4.25 14.54 0.44
CA ALA A 61 4.86 14.24 1.72
C ALA A 61 4.80 15.50 2.60
N LYS A 62 4.21 15.39 3.79
CA LYS A 62 4.58 16.25 4.93
C LYS A 62 4.67 15.41 6.22
N VAL A 63 5.93 15.24 6.64
CA VAL A 63 6.38 14.93 8.00
C VAL A 63 6.00 16.08 8.96
N SER A 64 5.89 15.78 10.26
CA SER A 64 5.62 16.65 11.44
C SER A 64 4.13 16.84 11.76
N GLU A 65 3.62 16.78 13.00
CA GLU A 65 4.25 16.79 14.33
C GLU A 65 3.22 16.37 15.41
N SER A 66 3.76 16.12 16.61
CA SER A 66 3.14 15.67 17.85
C SER A 66 2.22 16.70 18.55
N LYS A 67 1.36 16.17 19.45
CA LYS A 67 0.78 16.77 20.68
C LYS A 67 -0.62 17.42 20.59
N THR A 68 -1.56 16.86 21.37
CA THR A 68 -2.51 17.51 22.32
C THR A 68 -3.57 16.44 22.70
N GLU A 69 -3.38 15.67 23.78
CA GLU A 69 -3.87 16.00 25.13
C GLU A 69 -5.37 16.39 25.14
N SER A 70 -6.27 15.39 25.19
CA SER A 70 -7.68 15.62 25.51
C SER A 70 -8.00 15.02 26.86
N LYS A 71 -7.99 15.89 27.87
CA LYS A 71 -8.73 15.73 29.12
C LYS A 71 -10.22 15.70 28.78
N ASN A 72 -10.95 14.65 29.16
CA ASN A 72 -12.25 14.80 29.83
C ASN A 72 -12.74 13.45 30.39
N ALA A 73 -12.57 13.25 31.69
CA ALA A 73 -13.49 12.57 32.58
C ALA A 73 -13.23 13.10 33.99
#